data_AF-A0A1H6RQT7-F1
#
_entry.id   AF-A0A1H6RQT7-F1
#
_cell.length_a   1.000
_cell.length_b   1.000
_cell.length_c   1.000
_cell.angle_alpha   90.00
_cell.angle_beta   90.00
_cell.angle_gamma   90.00
#
_symmetry.space_group_name_H-M   'P 1'
#
loop_
_entity.id
_entity.type
_entity.pdbx_description
1 polymer ?
#
loop_
_entity_poly.entity_id
_entity_poly.type
_entity_poly.pdbx_seq_one_letter_code
_entity_poly.pdbx_strand_id
1 'polypeptide(L)'
;MRDVLSEGVPDPEAGMAPQEGWFSRENRTRIDELVAKLQTSETREGVSRYHAMAEGYLLGLLDCNHVSQAHHDAVRQYLHNIAIARLKRVRTTPRK
;
A
#
# COMPACT_ATOMS: atom_id res chain seq x y z
N MET A 1 -26.55 -26.28 -6.70
CA MET A 1 -25.42 -25.32 -6.70
C MET A 1 -26.05 -23.95 -6.77
N ARG A 2 -26.03 -23.19 -5.67
CA ARG A 2 -26.58 -21.83 -5.60
C ARG A 2 -25.48 -20.89 -5.12
N ASP A 3 -25.41 -19.78 -5.83
CA ASP A 3 -24.58 -18.61 -5.69
C ASP A 3 -24.50 -18.07 -4.25
N VAL A 4 -23.30 -17.64 -3.84
CA VAL A 4 -23.13 -16.36 -3.14
C VAL A 4 -21.83 -15.75 -3.67
N LEU A 5 -22.01 -14.64 -4.37
CA LEU A 5 -20.97 -13.68 -4.72
C LEU A 5 -20.14 -13.40 -3.47
N SER A 6 -18.88 -13.85 -3.46
CA SER A 6 -17.89 -13.32 -2.53
C SER A 6 -17.63 -11.89 -2.99
N GLU A 7 -18.50 -10.96 -2.60
CA GLU A 7 -18.07 -9.59 -2.41
C GLU A 7 -16.95 -9.67 -1.39
N GLY A 8 -15.73 -9.57 -1.91
CA GLY A 8 -14.51 -9.83 -1.16
C GLY A 8 -14.49 -8.96 0.07
N VAL A 9 -14.83 -9.56 1.22
CA VAL A 9 -14.43 -9.03 2.50
C VAL A 9 -12.90 -8.99 2.42
N PRO A 10 -12.27 -7.80 2.44
CA PRO A 10 -10.83 -7.74 2.44
C PRO A 10 -10.34 -8.61 3.59
N ASP A 11 -9.46 -9.56 3.30
CA ASP A 11 -8.68 -10.20 4.34
C ASP A 11 -7.89 -9.08 5.03
N PRO A 12 -8.27 -8.69 6.26
CA PRO A 12 -7.66 -7.55 6.92
C PRO A 12 -6.19 -7.84 7.26
N GLU A 13 -5.77 -9.11 7.31
CA GLU A 13 -4.37 -9.48 7.55
C GLU A 13 -3.50 -9.33 6.28
N ALA A 14 -4.06 -9.57 5.10
CA ALA A 14 -3.36 -9.38 3.83
C ALA A 14 -3.23 -7.89 3.45
N GLY A 15 -4.16 -7.05 3.93
CA GLY A 15 -4.33 -5.67 3.51
C GLY A 15 -4.98 -5.55 2.13
N MET A 16 -5.38 -4.33 1.76
CA MET A 16 -6.02 -4.03 0.48
C MET A 16 -5.28 -2.91 -0.25
N ALA A 17 -4.94 -3.12 -1.52
CA ALA A 17 -4.43 -2.05 -2.37
C ALA A 17 -5.54 -1.00 -2.62
N PRO A 18 -5.18 0.27 -2.88
CA PRO A 18 -6.15 1.28 -3.29
C PRO A 18 -7.01 0.84 -4.48
N GLN A 19 -8.33 0.94 -4.32
CA GLN A 19 -9.27 0.53 -5.36
C GLN A 19 -9.42 1.59 -6.46
N GLU A 20 -9.94 1.14 -7.61
CA GLU A 20 -10.31 2.04 -8.70
C GLU A 20 -11.48 2.94 -8.28
N GLY A 21 -11.48 4.19 -8.74
CA GLY A 21 -12.53 5.16 -8.43
C GLY A 21 -12.41 5.85 -7.07
N TRP A 22 -11.54 5.39 -6.16
CA TRP A 22 -11.30 6.10 -4.88
C TRP A 22 -10.64 7.45 -5.07
N PHE A 23 -9.80 7.61 -6.10
CA PHE A 23 -9.03 8.82 -6.34
C PHE A 23 -9.06 9.22 -7.81
N SER A 24 -8.76 10.50 -8.07
CA SER A 24 -8.48 10.98 -9.43
C SER A 24 -7.32 10.21 -10.07
N ARG A 25 -7.25 10.23 -11.40
CA ARG A 25 -6.17 9.57 -12.17
C ARG A 25 -4.78 10.10 -11.77
N GLU A 26 -4.66 11.39 -11.50
CA GLU A 26 -3.41 12.02 -11.06
C GLU A 26 -2.95 11.47 -9.71
N ASN A 27 -3.85 11.47 -8.73
CA ASN A 27 -3.58 10.93 -7.40
C ASN A 27 -3.22 9.44 -7.46
N ARG A 28 -3.95 8.67 -8.28
CA ARG A 28 -3.66 7.24 -8.50
C ARG A 28 -2.26 7.04 -9.08
N THR A 29 -1.91 7.80 -10.12
CA THR A 29 -0.58 7.74 -10.74
C THR A 29 0.50 8.03 -9.71
N ARG A 30 0.30 9.04 -8.87
CA ARG A 30 1.26 9.40 -7.82
C ARG A 30 1.43 8.30 -6.75
N ILE A 31 0.34 7.63 -6.36
CA ILE A 31 0.40 6.49 -5.45
C ILE A 31 1.18 5.34 -6.09
N ASP A 32 0.88 5.01 -7.35
CA ASP A 32 1.54 3.92 -8.07
C ASP A 32 3.05 4.18 -8.21
N GLU A 33 3.47 5.44 -8.44
CA GLU A 33 4.89 5.84 -8.42
C GLU A 33 5.56 5.59 -7.07
N LEU A 34 4.89 5.94 -5.97
CA LEU A 34 5.44 5.77 -4.62
C LEU A 34 5.54 4.28 -4.24
N VAL A 35 4.53 3.48 -4.59
CA VAL A 35 4.55 2.03 -4.42
C VAL A 35 5.66 1.39 -5.26
N ALA A 36 5.84 1.82 -6.51
CA ALA A 36 6.93 1.32 -7.36
C ALA A 36 8.31 1.66 -6.77
N LYS A 37 8.51 2.88 -6.26
CA LYS A 37 9.75 3.28 -5.59
C LYS A 37 9.99 2.50 -4.30
N LEU A 38 8.94 2.22 -3.53
CA LEU A 38 9.01 1.36 -2.35
C LEU A 38 9.45 -0.07 -2.73
N GLN A 39 8.84 -0.66 -3.75
CA GLN A 39 9.14 -2.04 -4.20
C GLN A 39 10.55 -2.20 -4.79
N THR A 40 11.10 -1.15 -5.39
CA THR A 40 12.41 -1.17 -6.05
C THR A 40 13.55 -0.65 -5.16
N SER A 41 13.26 -0.05 -4.01
CA SER A 41 14.28 0.53 -3.11
C SER A 41 15.32 -0.47 -2.62
N GLU A 42 16.59 -0.21 -2.84
CA GLU A 42 17.69 -1.13 -2.48
C GLU A 42 18.29 -0.87 -1.10
N THR A 43 17.86 0.19 -0.40
CA THR A 43 18.35 0.57 0.92
C THR A 43 17.23 0.57 1.95
N ARG A 44 17.58 0.38 3.23
CA ARG A 44 16.60 0.41 4.33
C ARG A 44 15.98 1.81 4.47
N GLU A 45 16.81 2.83 4.26
CA GLU A 45 16.44 4.23 4.27
C GLU A 45 15.48 4.55 3.13
N GLY A 46 15.70 3.99 1.94
CA GLY A 46 14.80 4.13 0.80
C GLY A 46 13.44 3.49 1.09
N VAL A 47 13.42 2.25 1.60
CA VAL A 47 12.19 1.57 1.98
C VAL A 47 11.40 2.36 3.03
N SER A 48 12.07 2.83 4.09
CA SER A 48 11.42 3.65 5.13
C SER A 48 10.84 4.95 4.56
N ARG A 49 11.62 5.67 3.73
CA ARG A 49 11.20 6.93 3.12
C ARG A 49 9.97 6.76 2.23
N TYR A 50 10.01 5.83 1.27
CA TYR A 50 8.91 5.68 0.33
C TYR A 50 7.68 5.04 0.96
N HIS A 51 7.84 4.20 2.00
CA HIS A 51 6.73 3.75 2.81
C HIS A 51 6.03 4.94 3.49
N ALA A 52 6.76 5.79 4.21
CA ALA A 52 6.19 6.95 4.90
C ALA A 52 5.53 7.95 3.93
N MET A 53 6.15 8.18 2.75
CA MET A 53 5.57 9.04 1.72
C MET A 53 4.28 8.45 1.14
N ALA A 54 4.28 7.14 0.80
CA ALA A 54 3.09 6.47 0.29
C ALA A 54 1.96 6.48 1.32
N GLU A 55 2.26 6.15 2.57
CA GLU A 55 1.30 6.10 3.67
C GLU A 55 0.71 7.48 3.96
N GLY A 56 1.54 8.51 4.13
CA GLY A 56 1.05 9.87 4.42
C GLY A 56 0.21 10.45 3.29
N TYR A 57 0.63 10.26 2.03
CA TYR A 57 -0.12 10.74 0.87
C TYR A 57 -1.47 10.01 0.75
N LEU A 58 -1.46 8.70 0.92
CA LEU A 58 -2.63 7.87 0.75
C LEU A 58 -3.64 8.05 1.88
N LEU A 59 -3.21 8.14 3.14
CA LEU A 59 -4.10 8.42 4.27
C LEU A 59 -4.75 9.81 4.13
N GLY A 60 -3.99 10.83 3.74
CA GLY A 60 -4.58 12.16 3.49
C GLY A 60 -5.63 12.14 2.38
N LEU A 61 -5.42 11.36 1.32
CA LEU A 61 -6.41 11.20 0.26
C LEU A 61 -7.65 10.43 0.73
N LEU A 62 -7.47 9.36 1.49
CA LEU A 62 -8.59 8.57 2.02
C LEU A 62 -9.47 9.41 2.97
N ASP A 63 -8.84 10.21 3.83
CA ASP A 63 -9.52 11.17 4.71
C ASP A 63 -10.34 12.19 3.88
N CYS A 64 -9.74 12.80 2.86
CA CYS A 64 -10.44 13.78 2.00
C CYS A 64 -11.61 13.17 1.22
N ASN A 65 -11.56 11.88 0.89
CA ASN A 65 -12.60 11.19 0.14
C ASN A 65 -13.62 10.46 1.04
N HIS A 66 -13.55 10.66 2.37
CA HIS A 66 -14.44 10.04 3.35
C HIS A 66 -14.53 8.51 3.21
N VAL A 67 -13.40 7.87 2.88
CA VAL A 67 -13.33 6.41 2.79
C VAL A 67 -13.47 5.83 4.20
N SER A 68 -14.06 4.63 4.33
CA SER A 68 -14.30 4.03 5.64
C SER A 68 -13.00 3.67 6.36
N GLN A 69 -13.02 3.75 7.70
CA GLN A 69 -11.86 3.39 8.55
C GLN A 69 -11.29 1.99 8.25
N ALA A 70 -12.15 1.01 7.97
CA ALA A 70 -11.73 -0.35 7.63
C ALA A 70 -10.85 -0.39 6.37
N HIS A 71 -11.15 0.45 5.37
CA HIS A 71 -10.31 0.58 4.18
C HIS A 71 -8.99 1.32 4.49
N HIS A 72 -8.98 2.28 5.42
CA HIS A 72 -7.73 2.92 5.85
C HIS A 72 -6.80 1.89 6.48
N ASP A 73 -7.33 1.06 7.37
CA ASP A 73 -6.55 0.02 8.06
C ASP A 73 -6.07 -1.04 7.07
N ALA A 74 -6.92 -1.49 6.14
CA ALA A 74 -6.53 -2.43 5.09
C ALA A 74 -5.42 -1.88 4.18
N VAL A 75 -5.50 -0.60 3.79
CA VAL A 75 -4.49 0.06 2.97
C VAL A 75 -3.17 0.24 3.72
N ARG A 76 -3.24 0.61 5.01
CA ARG A 76 -2.06 0.69 5.87
C ARG A 76 -1.36 -0.67 5.94
N GLN A 77 -2.11 -1.73 6.19
CA GLN A 77 -1.57 -3.09 6.23
C GLN A 77 -0.94 -3.50 4.89
N TYR A 78 -1.55 -3.13 3.76
CA TYR A 78 -1.01 -3.38 2.43
C TYR A 78 0.37 -2.74 2.22
N LEU A 79 0.51 -1.44 2.52
CA LEU A 79 1.80 -0.73 2.40
C LEU A 79 2.85 -1.32 3.35
N HIS A 80 2.44 -1.65 4.58
CA HIS A 80 3.30 -2.26 5.58
C HIS A 80 3.85 -3.62 5.12
N ASN A 81 2.99 -4.46 4.53
CA ASN A 81 3.36 -5.76 3.99
C ASN A 81 4.40 -5.63 2.87
N ILE A 82 4.23 -4.65 1.97
CA ILE A 82 5.23 -4.35 0.92
C ILE A 82 6.57 -3.95 1.55
N ALA A 83 6.56 -3.04 2.53
CA ALA A 83 7.77 -2.56 3.18
C ALA A 83 8.50 -3.69 3.92
N ILE A 84 7.80 -4.55 4.67
CA ILE A 84 8.39 -5.73 5.32
C ILE A 84 9.03 -6.65 4.29
N ALA A 85 8.30 -7.00 3.22
CA ALA A 85 8.80 -7.88 2.17
C ALA A 85 10.08 -7.30 1.55
N ARG A 86 10.12 -5.98 1.32
CA ARG A 86 11.29 -5.33 0.76
C ARG A 86 12.46 -5.24 1.74
N LEU A 87 12.22 -4.91 3.01
CA LEU A 87 13.26 -4.89 4.05
C LEU A 87 13.95 -6.26 4.21
N LYS A 88 13.19 -7.36 4.12
CA LYS A 88 13.75 -8.73 4.12
C LYS A 88 14.74 -8.94 2.95
N ARG A 89 14.42 -8.43 1.76
CA ARG A 89 15.31 -8.49 0.59
C ARG A 89 16.54 -7.59 0.75
N VAL A 90 16.36 -6.36 1.19
CA VAL A 90 17.49 -5.43 1.41
C VAL A 90 18.47 -5.95 2.46
N ARG A 91 17.96 -6.55 3.55
CA ARG A 91 18.81 -7.11 4.62
C ARG A 91 19.64 -8.32 4.16
N THR A 92 19.17 -9.04 3.13
CA THR A 92 19.85 -10.23 2.61
C THR A 92 20.85 -9.91 1.49
N THR A 93 20.89 -8.66 1.01
CA THR A 93 21.93 -8.20 0.09
C THR A 93 23.28 -8.09 0.83
N PRO A 94 24.30 -8.88 0.46
CA PRO A 94 25.63 -8.73 1.04
C PRO A 94 26.15 -7.33 0.75
N ARG A 95 26.66 -6.62 1.77
CA ARG A 95 27.48 -5.42 1.53
C ARG A 95 28.74 -5.91 0.81
N LYS A 96 28.82 -5.64 -0.50
CA LYS A 96 30.06 -5.81 -1.26
C LYS A 96 31.09 -4.79 -0.82
#